data_AF-A0A933BM48-F1
#
_entry.id   AF-A0A933BM48-F1
#
_cell.length_a   1.000
_cell.length_b   1.000
_cell.length_c   1.000
_cell.angle_alpha   90.00
_cell.angle_beta   90.00
_cell.angle_gamma   90.00
#
_symmetry.space_group_name_H-M   'P 1'
#
loop_
_entity.id
_entity.type
_entity.pdbx_description
1 polymer ?
#
loop_
_entity_poly.entity_id
_entity_poly.type
_entity_poly.pdbx_seq_one_letter_code
_entity_poly.pdbx_strand_id
1 'polypeptide(L)' 'AAGKLDREGFQAKLGGVEWAQYDGQDVAIRGCAPTWAHLMVAGRLFGRVRSLSFLMDDSKGGVPIEVFSRR' A
#
# COMPACT_ATOMS: atom_id res chain seq x y z
N ALA A 1 -9.65 23.30 3.45
CA ALA A 1 -10.16 21.94 3.30
C ALA A 1 -9.13 21.14 2.51
N ALA A 2 -8.41 20.21 3.14
CA ALA A 2 -7.46 19.36 2.43
C ALA A 2 -8.27 18.45 1.49
N GLY A 3 -8.30 18.82 0.21
CA GLY A 3 -9.12 18.19 -0.81
C GLY A 3 -8.84 16.69 -0.91
N LYS A 4 -9.87 15.92 -1.21
CA LYS A 4 -9.76 14.49 -1.55
C LYS A 4 -8.66 14.35 -2.61
N LEU A 5 -7.66 13.51 -2.34
CA LEU A 5 -6.61 13.20 -3.30
C LEU A 5 -7.19 12.30 -4.39
N ASP A 6 -7.03 12.72 -5.64
CA ASP A 6 -7.24 11.85 -6.78
C ASP A 6 -6.04 10.89 -6.98
N ARG A 7 -6.14 10.03 -7.98
CA ARG A 7 -5.11 9.02 -8.26
C ARG A 7 -3.76 9.65 -8.61
N GLU A 8 -3.75 10.70 -9.41
CA GLU A 8 -2.52 11.35 -9.86
C GLU A 8 -1.82 12.09 -8.71
N GLY A 9 -2.58 12.84 -7.91
CA GLY A 9 -2.08 13.48 -6.70
C GLY A 9 -1.55 12.47 -5.68
N PHE A 10 -2.21 11.31 -5.54
CA PHE A 10 -1.71 10.23 -4.70
C PHE A 10 -0.39 9.66 -5.25
N GLN A 11 -0.31 9.41 -6.56
CA GLN A 11 0.92 8.92 -7.21
C GLN A 11 2.10 9.87 -7.00
N ALA A 12 1.87 11.17 -7.14
CA ALA A 12 2.89 12.19 -6.92
C ALA A 12 3.42 12.15 -5.48
N LYS A 13 2.54 12.00 -4.49
CA LYS A 13 2.94 11.87 -3.07
C LYS A 13 3.77 10.61 -2.82
N LEU A 14 3.43 9.49 -3.44
CA LEU A 14 4.23 8.25 -3.32
C LEU A 14 5.66 8.40 -3.85
N GLY A 15 5.89 9.34 -4.78
CA GLY A 15 7.22 9.63 -5.32
C GLY A 15 8.18 10.24 -4.29
N GLY A 16 7.67 10.92 -3.26
CA GLY A 16 8.48 11.53 -2.20
C GLY A 16 8.74 10.61 -1.00
N VAL A 17 8.22 9.38 -1.02
CA VAL A 17 8.41 8.42 0.07
C VAL A 17 9.77 7.74 -0.08
N GLU A 18 10.54 7.72 1.02
CA GLU A 18 11.74 6.90 1.13
C GLU A 18 11.31 5.44 1.34
N TRP A 19 11.53 4.56 0.36
CA TRP A 19 11.01 3.19 0.38
C TRP A 19 12.00 2.17 0.96
N ALA A 20 13.31 2.48 0.99
CA ALA A 20 14.33 1.54 1.43
C ALA A 20 14.27 1.28 2.94
N GLN A 21 13.67 2.19 3.73
CA GLN A 21 13.41 1.98 5.16
C GLN A 21 12.57 0.72 5.45
N TYR A 22 11.85 0.19 4.46
CA TYR A 22 11.00 -1.00 4.59
C TYR A 22 11.69 -2.29 4.11
N ASP A 23 12.91 -2.24 3.59
CA ASP A 23 13.57 -3.39 2.99
C ASP A 23 13.72 -4.55 4.00
N GLY A 24 13.26 -5.74 3.60
CA GLY A 24 13.32 -6.95 4.41
C GLY A 24 12.41 -6.96 5.64
N GLN A 25 11.52 -5.98 5.83
CA GLN A 25 10.59 -5.92 6.96
C GLN A 25 9.26 -6.62 6.67
N ASP A 26 8.50 -6.94 7.72
CA ASP A 26 7.07 -7.29 7.59
C ASP A 26 6.25 -6.00 7.71
N VAL A 27 5.47 -5.68 6.68
CA VAL A 27 4.76 -4.39 6.57
C VAL A 27 3.26 -4.61 6.47
N ALA A 28 2.48 -3.80 7.18
CA ALA A 28 1.03 -3.77 7.07
C ALA A 28 0.56 -2.37 6.62
N ILE A 29 -0.17 -2.28 5.51
CA ILE A 29 -0.83 -1.05 5.08
C ILE A 29 -2.12 -0.91 5.88
N ARG A 30 -2.20 0.16 6.68
CA ARG A 30 -3.33 0.45 7.57
C ARG A 30 -4.14 1.63 7.06
N GLY A 31 -5.43 1.65 7.42
CA GLY A 31 -6.34 2.76 7.18
C GLY A 31 -7.45 2.43 6.18
N CYS A 32 -8.46 3.30 6.14
CA CYS A 32 -9.60 3.18 5.22
C CYS A 32 -9.29 3.98 3.95
N ALA A 33 -8.52 3.40 3.03
CA ALA A 33 -8.30 3.95 1.71
C ALA A 33 -8.93 3.05 0.65
N PRO A 34 -9.32 3.59 -0.52
CA PRO A 34 -9.80 2.78 -1.62
C PRO A 34 -8.77 1.70 -2.01
N THR A 35 -9.26 0.54 -2.45
CA THR A 35 -8.40 -0.59 -2.86
C THR A 35 -7.30 -0.18 -3.84
N TRP A 36 -7.58 0.72 -4.81
CA TRP A 36 -6.56 1.18 -5.76
C TRP A 36 -5.36 1.86 -5.07
N ALA A 37 -5.57 2.58 -3.96
CA ALA A 37 -4.49 3.25 -3.23
C ALA A 37 -3.61 2.25 -2.48
N HIS A 38 -4.22 1.23 -1.85
CA HIS A 38 -3.49 0.12 -1.24
C HIS A 38 -2.64 -0.63 -2.27
N LEU A 39 -3.19 -0.91 -3.45
CA LEU A 39 -2.45 -1.58 -4.52
C LEU A 39 -1.26 -0.77 -5.05
N MET A 40 -1.38 0.56 -5.13
CA MET A 40 -0.27 1.42 -5.54
C MET A 40 0.89 1.40 -4.52
N VAL A 41 0.58 1.43 -3.23
CA VAL A 41 1.58 1.28 -2.16
C VAL A 41 2.18 -0.13 -2.17
N ALA A 42 1.33 -1.15 -2.29
CA ALA A 42 1.76 -2.54 -2.36
C ALA A 42 2.74 -2.77 -3.52
N GLY A 43 2.48 -2.20 -4.70
CA GLY A 43 3.39 -2.28 -5.85
C GLY A 43 4.77 -1.66 -5.61
N ARG A 44 4.87 -0.63 -4.75
CA ARG A 44 6.17 -0.04 -4.36
C ARG A 44 6.94 -0.93 -3.39
N LEU A 45 6.24 -1.62 -2.50
CA LEU A 45 6.80 -2.52 -1.49
C LEU A 45 7.08 -3.93 -2.04
N PHE A 46 6.45 -4.31 -3.15
CA PHE A 46 6.62 -5.62 -3.77
C PHE A 46 8.09 -5.91 -4.09
N GLY A 47 8.59 -7.06 -3.60
CA GLY A 47 9.99 -7.46 -3.75
C GLY A 47 10.99 -6.78 -2.81
N ARG A 48 10.59 -5.71 -2.11
CA ARG A 48 11.41 -5.05 -1.08
C ARG A 48 11.22 -5.66 0.30
N VAL A 49 9.96 -5.80 0.71
CA VAL A 49 9.56 -6.29 2.03
C VAL A 49 9.58 -7.83 2.10
N ARG A 50 9.71 -8.38 3.30
CA ARG A 50 9.60 -9.83 3.56
C ARG A 50 8.15 -10.30 3.41
N SER A 51 7.23 -9.58 4.04
CA SER A 51 5.80 -9.79 3.90
C SER A 51 5.05 -8.45 3.86
N LEU A 52 3.89 -8.45 3.20
CA LEU A 52 3.00 -7.31 3.10
C LEU A 52 1.57 -7.76 3.42
N SER A 53 0.86 -7.04 4.28
CA SER A 53 -0.58 -7.21 4.47
C SER A 53 -1.35 -5.91 4.26
N PHE A 54 -2.57 -5.98 3.72
CA PHE A 54 -3.47 -4.83 3.64
C PHE A 54 -4.93 -5.26 3.62
N LEU A 55 -5.83 -4.38 4.05
CA LEU A 55 -7.26 -4.60 3.94
C LEU A 55 -7.74 -4.16 2.55
N MET A 56 -8.23 -5.08 1.74
CA MET A 56 -8.93 -4.77 0.50
C MET A 56 -10.38 -4.46 0.84
N ASP A 57 -10.72 -3.18 0.91
CA ASP A 57 -12.11 -2.73 1.09
C ASP A 57 -12.73 -2.43 -0.27
N ASP A 58 -13.65 -3.29 -0.69
CA ASP A 58 -14.45 -3.18 -1.92
C ASP A 58 -15.91 -2.78 -1.62
N SER A 59 -16.17 -2.24 -0.42
CA SER A 59 -17.52 -1.94 0.10
C SER A 59 -18.41 -3.17 0.34
N LYS A 60 -17.86 -4.39 0.34
CA LYS A 60 -18.60 -5.64 0.63
C LYS A 60 -18.10 -6.41 1.85
N GLY A 61 -17.26 -5.80 2.67
CA GLY A 61 -16.61 -6.42 3.82
C GLY A 61 -15.15 -6.72 3.48
N GLY A 62 -14.25 -5.89 4.00
CA GLY A 62 -12.86 -5.90 3.56
C GLY A 62 -12.17 -7.27 3.76
N VAL A 63 -11.39 -7.68 2.77
CA VAL A 63 -10.63 -8.94 2.81
C VAL A 63 -9.16 -8.63 3.08
N PRO A 64 -8.52 -9.23 4.11
CA PRO A 64 -7.08 -9.08 4.29
C PRO A 64 -6.34 -9.82 3.17
N ILE A 65 -5.43 -9.11 2.50
CA ILE A 65 -4.54 -9.64 1.48
C ILE A 65 -3.15 -9.73 2.07
N GLU A 66 -2.52 -10.90 1.96
CA GLU A 66 -1.13 -11.13 2.36
C GLU A 66 -0.28 -11.48 1.13
N VAL A 67 0.86 -10.80 0.99
CA VAL A 67 1.82 -11.00 -0.10
C VAL A 67 3.17 -11.33 0.50
N PHE A 68 3.73 -12.46 0.07
CA PHE A 68 5.02 -12.95 0.53
C PHE A 68 6.04 -12.86 -0.59
N SER A 69 7.24 -12.36 -0.27
CA SER A 69 8.37 -12.45 -1.19
C SER A 69 9.00 -13.84 -1.08
N ARG A 70 9.06 -14.59 -2.19
CA ARG A 70 9.97 -15.74 -2.29
C ARG A 70 11.38 -15.18 -2.50
N ARG A 71 12.18 -15.11 -1.44
CA ARG A 71 13.63 -15.06 -1.56
C ARG A 71 14.18 -16.47 -1.49
#